data_AF-A0A1J3GUB7-F1
#
_entry.id   AF-A0A1J3GUB7-F1
#
_cell.length_a   1.000
_cell.length_b   1.000
_cell.length_c   1.000
_cell.angle_alpha   90.00
_cell.angle_beta   90.00
_cell.angle_gamma   90.00
#
_symmetry.space_group_name_H-M   'P 1'
#
loop_
_entity.id
_entity.type
_entity.pdbx_description
1 polymer ?
#
loop_
_entity_poly.entity_id
_entity_poly.type
_entity_poly.pdbx_seq_one_letter_code
_entity_poly.pdbx_strand_id
1 'polypeptide(L)'
;KEEDSMIIRSPEPEVKILVDRDPIKTSFEEWAKPGHFSRTIAKGPDTTTWIWNLHADAHDFDSHTSDLEEISRKVFSAHFG
;
A
#
# COMPACT_ATOMS: atom_id res chain seq x y z
N LYS A 1 1.44 1.16 -58.75
CA LYS A 1 2.30 0.29 -57.92
C LYS A 1 2.43 1.04 -56.60
N GLU A 2 1.54 0.72 -55.67
CA GLU A 2 1.56 1.25 -54.30
C GLU A 2 2.74 0.60 -53.59
N GLU A 3 3.68 1.41 -53.12
CA GLU A 3 4.75 0.95 -52.26
C GLU A 3 4.17 0.81 -50.85
N ASP A 4 3.98 -0.43 -50.42
CA ASP A 4 3.63 -0.76 -49.03
C ASP A 4 4.77 -0.29 -48.13
N SER A 5 4.59 0.90 -47.55
CA SER A 5 5.42 1.46 -46.49
C SER A 5 5.35 0.53 -45.26
N MET A 6 6.34 -0.35 -45.12
CA MET A 6 6.56 -1.11 -43.88
C MET A 6 6.91 -0.15 -42.75
N ILE A 7 5.92 0.15 -41.91
CA ILE A 7 6.12 0.84 -40.63
C ILE A 7 6.72 -0.19 -39.66
N ILE A 8 8.04 -0.18 -39.49
CA ILE A 8 8.71 -0.97 -38.46
C ILE A 8 8.42 -0.31 -37.11
N ARG A 9 7.50 -0.91 -36.33
CA ARG A 9 7.23 -0.48 -34.95
C ARG A 9 8.45 -0.82 -34.09
N SER A 10 8.92 0.12 -33.27
CA SER A 10 9.94 -0.17 -32.25
C SER A 10 9.40 -1.21 -31.27
N PRO A 11 10.23 -2.15 -30.78
CA PRO A 11 9.77 -3.13 -29.79
C PRO A 11 9.26 -2.42 -28.54
N GLU A 12 8.11 -2.88 -28.04
CA GLU A 12 7.57 -2.37 -26.78
C GLU A 12 8.54 -2.64 -25.63
N PRO A 13 8.67 -1.73 -24.65
CA PRO A 13 9.54 -1.95 -23.51
C PRO A 13 9.08 -3.19 -22.74
N GLU A 14 10.00 -4.14 -22.52
CA GLU A 14 9.73 -5.33 -21.71
C GLU A 14 9.44 -4.93 -20.25
N VAL A 15 8.23 -5.25 -19.80
CA VAL A 15 7.82 -5.07 -18.40
C VAL A 15 8.49 -6.13 -17.54
N LYS A 16 9.14 -5.70 -16.45
CA LYS A 16 9.79 -6.60 -15.48
C LYS A 16 8.96 -6.73 -14.21
N ILE A 17 8.92 -7.93 -13.66
CA ILE A 17 8.32 -8.20 -12.35
C ILE A 17 9.40 -7.98 -11.29
N LEU A 18 9.16 -7.06 -10.36
CA LEU A 18 10.02 -6.76 -9.22
C LEU A 18 9.23 -6.96 -7.93
N VAL A 19 9.77 -7.72 -6.99
CA VAL A 19 9.13 -8.03 -5.70
C VAL A 19 10.21 -8.13 -4.64
N ASP A 20 9.99 -7.47 -3.51
CA ASP A 20 10.81 -7.65 -2.30
C ASP A 20 10.35 -8.89 -1.53
N ARG A 21 11.31 -9.71 -1.07
CA ARG A 21 11.03 -10.88 -0.25
C ARG A 21 10.94 -10.50 1.22
N ASP A 22 9.89 -10.99 1.88
CA ASP A 22 9.63 -10.83 3.31
C ASP A 22 9.79 -9.38 3.83
N PRO A 23 9.18 -8.37 3.17
CA PRO A 23 9.38 -6.98 3.54
C PRO A 23 8.82 -6.64 4.93
N ILE A 24 7.83 -7.41 5.41
CA ILE A 24 7.25 -7.29 6.75
C ILE A 24 7.15 -8.69 7.34
N LYS A 25 7.69 -8.85 8.56
CA LYS A 25 7.61 -10.13 9.28
C LYS A 25 6.17 -10.38 9.76
N THR A 26 5.62 -11.55 9.44
CA THR A 26 4.33 -11.99 9.98
C THR A 26 4.44 -12.24 11.49
N SER A 27 3.61 -11.56 12.28
CA SER A 27 3.52 -11.74 13.73
C SER A 27 2.19 -11.22 14.28
N PHE A 28 1.86 -11.61 15.53
CA PHE A 28 0.70 -11.07 16.27
C PHE A 28 1.02 -9.82 17.09
N GLU A 29 2.27 -9.32 17.07
CA GLU A 29 2.70 -8.23 17.95
C GLU A 29 1.88 -6.94 17.71
N GLU A 30 1.69 -6.57 16.45
CA GLU A 30 0.98 -5.33 16.07
C GLU A 30 -0.54 -5.45 16.23
N TRP A 31 -1.08 -6.68 16.30
CA TRP A 31 -2.51 -6.90 16.59
C TRP A 31 -2.85 -6.53 18.04
N ALA A 32 -1.88 -6.67 18.94
CA ALA A 32 -2.02 -6.27 20.35
C ALA A 32 -1.86 -4.76 20.57
N LYS A 33 -1.55 -3.97 19.52
CA LYS A 33 -1.36 -2.52 19.56
C LYS A 33 -2.34 -1.84 18.58
N PRO A 34 -3.64 -1.71 18.94
CA PRO A 34 -4.59 -1.06 18.05
C PRO A 34 -4.16 0.39 17.77
N GLY A 35 -4.19 0.78 16.51
CA GLY A 35 -3.73 2.10 16.06
C GLY A 35 -2.24 2.21 15.78
N HIS A 36 -1.48 1.10 15.77
CA HIS A 36 -0.04 1.09 15.45
C HIS A 36 0.31 1.79 14.13
N PHE A 37 -0.64 1.81 13.19
CA PHE A 37 -0.50 2.46 11.88
C PHE A 37 -0.44 3.99 11.94
N SER A 38 -0.84 4.61 13.06
CA SER A 38 -0.85 6.07 13.24
C SER A 38 -0.09 6.46 14.51
N ARG A 39 0.90 7.34 14.39
CA ARG A 39 1.68 7.85 15.54
C ARG A 39 0.81 8.58 16.57
N THR A 40 -0.31 9.15 16.14
CA THR A 40 -1.25 9.86 17.02
C THR A 40 -2.12 8.86 17.79
N ILE A 41 -2.63 7.84 17.11
CA ILE A 41 -3.53 6.83 17.69
C ILE A 41 -2.74 5.82 18.55
N ALA A 42 -1.51 5.46 18.15
CA ALA A 42 -0.67 4.50 18.86
C ALA A 42 -0.35 4.88 20.32
N LYS A 43 -0.57 6.14 20.72
CA LYS A 43 -0.40 6.60 22.11
C LYS A 43 -1.46 6.04 23.07
N GLY A 44 -2.59 5.56 22.54
CA GLY A 44 -3.67 4.96 23.32
C GLY A 44 -4.87 5.88 23.56
N PRO A 45 -5.95 5.34 24.15
CA PRO A 45 -7.24 6.03 24.27
C PRO A 45 -7.30 6.99 25.46
N ASP A 46 -7.00 8.27 25.23
CA ASP A 46 -7.24 9.33 26.22
C ASP A 46 -8.72 9.76 26.30
N THR A 47 -9.45 9.60 25.20
CA THR A 47 -10.89 9.92 25.09
C THR A 47 -11.59 8.88 24.23
N THR A 48 -12.92 8.81 24.30
CA THR A 48 -13.70 7.90 23.45
C THR A 48 -13.61 8.24 21.95
N THR A 49 -13.27 9.48 21.61
CA THR A 49 -12.98 9.89 20.22
C THR A 49 -11.88 9.05 19.60
N TRP A 50 -10.92 8.58 20.40
CA TRP A 50 -9.86 7.68 19.93
C TRP A 50 -10.41 6.43 19.24
N ILE A 51 -11.49 5.86 19.76
CA ILE A 51 -12.12 4.66 19.17
C ILE A 51 -12.66 5.00 17.77
N TRP A 52 -13.29 6.16 17.61
CA TRP A 52 -13.82 6.57 16.31
C TRP A 52 -12.70 6.84 15.31
N ASN A 53 -11.65 7.55 15.72
CA ASN A 53 -10.48 7.80 14.88
C ASN A 53 -9.77 6.50 14.48
N LEU A 54 -9.67 5.53 15.39
CA LEU A 54 -9.10 4.21 15.08
C LEU A 54 -9.82 3.54 13.89
N HIS A 55 -11.15 3.61 13.84
CA HIS A 55 -11.92 3.00 12.76
C HIS A 55 -11.91 3.85 11.49
N ALA A 56 -12.02 5.18 11.63
CA ALA A 56 -12.02 6.10 10.49
C ALA A 56 -10.71 6.03 9.71
N ASP A 57 -9.58 5.94 10.42
CA ASP A 57 -8.26 6.02 9.82
C ASP A 57 -7.74 4.65 9.35
N ALA A 58 -8.38 3.53 9.73
CA ALA A 58 -7.86 2.18 9.49
C ALA A 58 -7.50 1.88 8.01
N HIS A 59 -8.25 2.45 7.06
CA HIS A 59 -8.04 2.27 5.63
C HIS A 59 -7.53 3.56 4.93
N ASP A 60 -7.20 4.60 5.68
CA ASP A 60 -6.60 5.82 5.15
C ASP A 60 -5.08 5.65 5.02
N PHE A 61 -4.64 4.85 4.05
CA PHE A 61 -3.24 4.44 3.93
C PHE A 61 -2.27 5.62 3.72
N ASP A 62 -2.72 6.70 3.07
CA ASP A 62 -1.92 7.91 2.86
C ASP A 62 -1.66 8.66 4.19
N SER A 63 -2.53 8.48 5.20
CA SER A 63 -2.32 9.02 6.55
C SER A 63 -1.31 8.21 7.37
N HIS A 64 -1.07 6.94 7.01
CA HIS A 64 -0.17 6.05 7.76
C HIS A 64 1.31 6.32 7.44
N THR A 65 1.61 6.64 6.19
CA THR A 65 2.97 6.77 5.65
C THR A 65 2.95 7.66 4.42
N SER A 66 4.06 8.32 4.11
CA SER A 66 4.24 9.05 2.85
C SER A 66 4.91 8.22 1.77
N ASP A 67 5.22 6.95 2.04
CA ASP A 67 5.85 6.04 1.09
C ASP A 67 4.81 5.44 0.14
N LEU A 68 4.84 5.88 -1.12
CA LEU A 68 3.93 5.42 -2.17
C LEU A 68 4.08 3.93 -2.48
N GLU A 69 5.26 3.35 -2.26
CA GLU A 69 5.45 1.91 -2.46
C GLU A 69 4.72 1.13 -1.36
N GLU A 70 4.87 1.54 -0.10
CA GLU A 70 4.15 0.94 1.03
C GLU A 70 2.63 1.10 0.89
N ILE A 71 2.15 2.28 0.49
CA ILE A 71 0.74 2.54 0.18
C ILE A 71 0.24 1.59 -0.91
N SER A 72 0.97 1.50 -2.03
CA SER A 72 0.61 0.63 -3.15
C SER A 72 0.56 -0.84 -2.75
N ARG A 73 1.49 -1.30 -1.91
CA ARG A 73 1.50 -2.67 -1.35
C ARG A 73 0.26 -2.93 -0.49
N LYS A 74 -0.14 -1.97 0.37
CA LYS A 74 -1.35 -2.07 1.20
C LYS A 74 -2.62 -2.11 0.35
N VAL A 75 -2.74 -1.19 -0.62
CA VAL A 75 -3.86 -1.14 -1.57
C VAL A 75 -3.98 -2.45 -2.35
N PHE A 76 -2.88 -2.93 -2.94
CA PHE A 76 -2.87 -4.19 -3.68
C PHE A 76 -3.29 -5.36 -2.80
N SER A 77 -2.76 -5.47 -1.58
CA SER A 77 -3.08 -6.56 -0.65
C SER A 77 -4.55 -6.54 -0.21
N ALA A 78 -5.10 -5.34 0.07
CA ALA A 78 -6.49 -5.17 0.49
C ALA A 78 -7.50 -5.62 -0.59
N HIS A 79 -7.13 -5.63 -1.87
CA HIS A 79 -8.00 -6.14 -2.94
C HIS A 79 -8.21 -7.67 -2.90
N PHE A 80 -7.36 -8.41 -2.18
CA PHE A 80 -7.49 -9.87 -2.04
C PHE A 80 -8.19 -10.30 -0.74
N GLY A 81 -8.34 -9.39 0.21
CA GLY A 81 -8.93 -9.64 1.53
C GLY A 81 -10.45 -9.52 1.57
#